data_AF-A0A873P526-F1
#
_entry.id   AF-A0A873P526-F1
#
_cell.length_a   1.000
_cell.length_b   1.000
_cell.length_c   1.000
_cell.angle_alpha   90.00
_cell.angle_beta   90.00
_cell.angle_gamma   90.00
#
_symmetry.space_group_name_H-M   'P 1'
#
loop_
_entity.id
_entity.type
_entity.pdbx_description
1 polymer ?
#
loop_
_entity_poly.entity_id
_entity_poly.type
_entity_poly.pdbx_seq_one_letter_code
_entity_poly.pdbx_strand_id
1 'polypeptide(L)'
;FRMTYLLSYIYLVGLGLGAVGYYGVNASNILALSTVISHSHTIHVNALTRALAARGHKLVVLSPDPERQKNENITIIHLEGGYEIETLTTGLEEMPESEDVISFTKLMFDYSIESCERLLFSEGNKRFIKEYKDHKFDIIIVDTGTTECFLKYAHVFDKIPIVGFTAYFTVHPSQLGDFDNPAYVPHFLSHLADRMNFHERFHNWFHYTYYNLMRRFSYLPKLDALSEKFFGFYYPTVRQIEDRFSLFLSDEHFSVTHPKARVPASIPVAGLHIKPPKPLPKDLDAFISGAKHGVIYFSLGSNFQSKLISSARKRMFLDAFAQLPQRVLWKYEDDTLTNIPPNVKFQGWCPQTDILAHENTKLFMAHSGCLGARESVHCGVPVLGVPIVADRFKGGARVRGVGLG
;
A
#
# COMPACT_ATOMS: atom_id res chain seq x y z
N PHE A 1 -38.35 6.73 -59.40
CA PHE A 1 -37.40 5.70 -58.92
C PHE A 1 -35.97 6.16 -58.64
N ARG A 2 -35.50 7.35 -59.08
CA ARG A 2 -34.09 7.79 -58.86
C ARG A 2 -33.85 8.83 -57.76
N MET A 3 -34.87 9.49 -57.23
CA MET A 3 -34.69 10.59 -56.25
C MET A 3 -34.69 10.12 -54.79
N THR A 4 -35.39 9.01 -54.50
CA THR A 4 -35.53 8.45 -53.15
C THR A 4 -34.26 7.76 -52.64
N TYR A 5 -33.43 7.23 -53.56
CA TYR A 5 -32.15 6.60 -53.22
C TYR A 5 -31.03 7.60 -52.95
N LEU A 6 -31.08 8.79 -53.56
CA LEU A 6 -30.07 9.83 -53.35
C LEU A 6 -30.21 10.47 -51.96
N LEU A 7 -31.45 10.71 -51.52
CA LEU A 7 -31.75 11.27 -50.19
C LEU A 7 -31.41 10.29 -49.06
N SER A 8 -31.63 9.00 -49.26
CA SER A 8 -31.28 7.97 -48.27
C SER A 8 -29.76 7.73 -48.18
N TYR A 9 -29.02 7.90 -49.29
CA TYR A 9 -27.55 7.86 -49.26
C TYR A 9 -26.93 9.09 -48.57
N ILE A 10 -27.47 10.29 -48.80
CA ILE A 10 -27.03 11.52 -48.12
C ILE A 10 -27.34 11.45 -46.61
N TYR A 11 -28.48 10.86 -46.21
CA TYR A 11 -28.82 10.66 -44.80
C TYR A 11 -27.89 9.63 -44.12
N LEU A 12 -27.52 8.55 -44.81
CA LEU A 12 -26.61 7.53 -44.30
C LEU A 12 -25.15 8.03 -44.21
N VAL A 13 -24.70 8.85 -45.16
CA VAL A 13 -23.37 9.49 -45.11
C VAL A 13 -23.34 10.62 -44.06
N GLY A 14 -24.44 11.35 -43.87
CA GLY A 14 -24.58 12.36 -42.80
C GLY A 14 -24.59 11.74 -41.40
N LEU A 15 -25.23 10.57 -41.22
CA LEU A 15 -25.19 9.81 -39.96
C LEU A 15 -23.84 9.09 -39.75
N GLY A 16 -23.16 8.69 -40.82
CA GLY A 16 -21.82 8.10 -40.74
C GLY A 16 -20.73 9.12 -40.38
N LEU A 17 -20.86 10.37 -40.81
CA LEU A 17 -19.93 11.46 -40.48
C LEU A 17 -20.26 12.18 -39.16
N GLY A 18 -21.50 12.13 -38.69
CA GLY A 18 -21.91 12.64 -37.36
C GLY A 18 -21.61 11.68 -36.20
N ALA A 19 -21.27 10.42 -36.48
CA ALA A 19 -20.97 9.38 -35.49
C ALA A 19 -19.47 9.04 -35.38
N VAL A 20 -18.58 9.84 -35.97
CA VAL A 20 -17.22 9.96 -35.42
C VAL A 20 -17.35 10.90 -34.23
N GLY A 21 -17.93 10.36 -33.15
CA GLY A 21 -17.78 10.99 -31.85
C GLY A 21 -16.28 11.09 -31.62
N TYR A 22 -15.74 12.30 -31.73
CA TYR A 22 -14.52 12.63 -31.03
C TYR A 22 -14.83 12.32 -29.56
N TYR A 23 -14.50 11.10 -29.12
CA TYR A 23 -14.27 10.83 -27.72
C TYR A 23 -13.08 11.72 -27.37
N GLY A 24 -13.35 12.99 -27.09
CA GLY A 24 -12.40 13.85 -26.42
C GLY A 24 -12.01 13.09 -25.18
N VAL A 25 -10.76 12.65 -25.11
CA VAL A 25 -10.20 12.07 -23.90
C VAL A 25 -10.26 13.19 -22.88
N ASN A 26 -11.30 13.17 -22.04
CA ASN A 26 -11.53 14.23 -21.08
C ASN A 26 -10.51 14.02 -19.95
N ALA A 27 -9.41 14.77 -20.02
CA ALA A 27 -8.32 14.70 -19.06
C ALA A 27 -8.74 15.36 -17.75
N SER A 28 -9.09 14.55 -16.75
CA SER A 28 -9.34 15.03 -15.39
C SER A 28 -8.07 15.54 -14.68
N ASN A 29 -8.23 16.54 -13.81
CA ASN A 29 -7.25 16.98 -12.83
C ASN A 29 -7.48 16.23 -11.52
N ILE A 30 -6.49 15.45 -11.10
CA ILE A 30 -6.62 14.49 -9.99
C ILE A 30 -5.70 14.91 -8.86
N LEU A 31 -6.23 14.97 -7.64
CA LEU A 31 -5.42 15.07 -6.43
C LEU A 31 -5.20 13.67 -5.85
N ALA A 32 -3.96 13.21 -5.81
CA ALA A 32 -3.60 11.94 -5.18
C ALA A 32 -2.93 12.20 -3.82
N LEU A 33 -3.57 11.73 -2.75
CA LEU A 33 -3.06 11.79 -1.39
C LEU A 33 -2.31 10.49 -1.09
N SER A 34 -1.03 10.43 -1.49
CA SER A 34 -0.11 9.33 -1.20
C SER A 34 0.58 9.54 0.14
N THR A 35 -0.19 9.79 1.20
CA THR A 35 0.32 10.39 2.44
C THR A 35 0.76 9.38 3.49
N VAL A 36 0.59 8.08 3.26
CA VAL A 36 1.11 7.04 4.16
C VAL A 36 2.63 7.03 4.12
N ILE A 37 3.29 7.13 5.28
CA ILE A 37 4.76 7.16 5.41
C ILE A 37 5.31 5.74 5.26
N SER A 38 5.26 5.24 4.04
CA SER A 38 5.77 3.93 3.69
C SER A 38 6.12 3.88 2.22
N HIS A 39 7.35 3.47 1.92
CA HIS A 39 7.82 3.46 0.54
C HIS A 39 7.05 2.46 -0.34
N SER A 40 6.58 1.36 0.23
CA SER A 40 5.73 0.38 -0.46
C SER A 40 4.37 0.98 -0.85
N HIS A 41 3.76 1.79 0.02
CA HIS A 41 2.54 2.53 -0.28
C HIS A 41 2.75 3.50 -1.45
N THR A 42 3.84 4.26 -1.44
CA THR A 42 4.21 5.12 -2.57
C THR A 42 4.34 4.32 -3.88
N ILE A 43 4.98 3.14 -3.86
CA ILE A 43 5.08 2.26 -5.05
C ILE A 43 3.68 1.86 -5.55
N HIS A 44 2.80 1.48 -4.62
CA HIS A 44 1.43 1.08 -4.93
C HIS A 44 0.61 2.24 -5.54
N VAL A 45 0.61 3.41 -4.91
CA VAL A 45 -0.07 4.62 -5.42
C VAL A 45 0.51 5.03 -6.78
N ASN A 46 1.83 4.97 -6.95
CA ASN A 46 2.49 5.28 -8.22
C ASN A 46 2.05 4.38 -9.37
N ALA A 47 1.69 3.14 -9.11
CA ALA A 47 1.20 2.24 -10.14
C ALA A 47 -0.12 2.75 -10.76
N LEU A 48 -1.01 3.30 -9.93
CA LEU A 48 -2.28 3.87 -10.36
C LEU A 48 -2.08 5.27 -10.98
N THR A 49 -1.35 6.17 -10.30
CA THR A 49 -1.16 7.55 -10.77
C THR A 49 -0.45 7.60 -12.13
N ARG A 50 0.57 6.76 -12.36
CA ARG A 50 1.24 6.67 -13.66
C ARG A 50 0.35 6.10 -14.76
N ALA A 51 -0.50 5.12 -14.43
CA ALA A 51 -1.45 4.56 -15.39
C ALA A 51 -2.52 5.59 -15.81
N LEU A 52 -2.94 6.46 -14.89
CA LEU A 52 -3.84 7.59 -15.18
C LEU A 52 -3.14 8.68 -15.99
N ALA A 53 -1.90 9.04 -15.62
CA ALA A 53 -1.09 10.00 -16.36
C ALA A 53 -0.89 9.58 -17.84
N ALA A 54 -0.62 8.29 -18.07
CA ALA A 54 -0.47 7.71 -19.40
C ALA A 54 -1.77 7.75 -20.24
N ARG A 55 -2.93 7.92 -19.59
CA ARG A 55 -4.24 8.12 -20.24
C ARG A 55 -4.60 9.59 -20.43
N GLY A 56 -3.68 10.51 -20.13
CA GLY A 56 -3.85 11.94 -20.35
C GLY A 56 -4.34 12.74 -19.14
N HIS A 57 -4.63 12.09 -18.01
CA HIS A 57 -5.00 12.80 -16.78
C HIS A 57 -3.82 13.60 -16.22
N LYS A 58 -4.11 14.73 -15.58
CA LYS A 58 -3.11 15.53 -14.85
C LYS A 58 -3.22 15.25 -13.37
N LEU A 59 -2.10 14.99 -12.71
CA LEU A 59 -2.08 14.59 -11.31
C LEU A 59 -1.21 15.51 -10.47
N VAL A 60 -1.71 15.90 -9.31
CA VAL A 60 -0.91 16.46 -8.22
C VAL A 60 -0.87 15.42 -7.12
N VAL A 61 0.33 14.97 -6.74
CA VAL A 61 0.52 13.89 -5.77
C VAL A 61 1.19 14.45 -4.53
N LEU A 62 0.54 14.38 -3.38
CA LEU A 62 1.18 14.65 -2.09
C LEU A 62 1.83 13.36 -1.60
N SER A 63 3.14 13.36 -1.36
CA SER A 63 3.90 12.15 -1.07
C SER A 63 5.04 12.40 -0.08
N PRO A 64 5.27 11.55 0.93
CA PRO A 64 6.44 11.61 1.79
C PRO A 64 7.72 11.12 1.09
N ASP A 65 7.59 10.45 -0.06
CA ASP A 65 8.71 10.12 -0.93
C ASP A 65 8.94 11.22 -1.97
N PRO A 66 10.19 11.63 -2.22
CA PRO A 66 10.53 12.59 -3.25
C PRO A 66 10.34 12.01 -4.67
N GLU A 67 10.25 12.90 -5.66
CA GLU A 67 10.16 12.50 -7.07
C GLU A 67 11.42 11.75 -7.51
N ARG A 68 11.23 10.49 -7.95
CA ARG A 68 12.32 9.65 -8.46
C ARG A 68 12.33 9.51 -9.98
N GLN A 69 11.18 9.73 -10.63
CA GLN A 69 11.05 9.58 -12.07
C GLN A 69 10.06 10.60 -12.60
N LYS A 70 10.60 11.57 -13.35
CA LYS A 70 9.84 12.67 -13.95
C LYS A 70 8.73 12.17 -14.87
N ASN A 71 7.57 12.81 -14.80
CA ASN A 71 6.46 12.62 -15.72
C ASN A 71 5.77 13.98 -15.95
N GLU A 72 5.54 14.36 -17.21
CA GLU A 72 4.98 15.68 -17.54
C GLU A 72 3.56 15.91 -17.02
N ASN A 73 2.81 14.83 -16.81
CA ASN A 73 1.43 14.84 -16.32
C ASN A 73 1.32 14.61 -14.81
N ILE A 74 2.44 14.45 -14.08
CA ILE A 74 2.45 14.24 -12.63
C ILE A 74 3.34 15.28 -11.96
N THR A 75 2.74 16.08 -11.09
CA THR A 75 3.46 16.97 -10.17
C THR A 75 3.49 16.33 -8.79
N ILE A 76 4.67 15.94 -8.31
CA ILE A 76 4.84 15.42 -6.95
C ILE A 76 5.20 16.57 -6.00
N ILE A 77 4.38 16.77 -4.98
CA ILE A 77 4.69 17.62 -3.84
C ILE A 77 5.25 16.72 -2.74
N HIS A 78 6.55 16.85 -2.50
CA HIS A 78 7.22 16.15 -1.42
C HIS A 78 6.79 16.70 -0.06
N LEU A 79 6.39 15.82 0.86
CA LEU A 79 6.04 16.13 2.24
C LEU A 79 7.19 15.72 3.15
N GLU A 80 8.00 16.69 3.56
CA GLU A 80 9.24 16.43 4.28
C GLU A 80 9.02 15.91 5.71
N GLY A 81 10.04 15.24 6.28
CA GLY A 81 10.11 14.88 7.70
C GLY A 81 9.31 13.63 8.12
N GLY A 82 8.65 12.94 7.18
CA GLY A 82 7.85 11.76 7.49
C GLY A 82 8.65 10.55 8.02
N TYR A 83 9.81 10.24 7.43
CA TYR A 83 10.58 9.04 7.77
C TYR A 83 11.42 9.15 9.05
N GLU A 84 11.36 10.28 9.76
CA GLU A 84 12.05 10.53 11.03
C GLU A 84 11.16 10.21 12.25
N ILE A 85 10.11 9.40 12.05
CA ILE A 85 9.17 8.96 13.07
C ILE A 85 9.80 7.89 13.95
N GLU A 86 9.60 7.99 15.26
CA GLU A 86 10.18 7.08 16.26
C GLU A 86 9.88 5.62 15.91
N THR A 87 8.60 5.30 15.65
CA THR A 87 8.12 3.96 15.28
C THR A 87 8.87 3.32 14.09
N LEU A 88 9.43 4.11 13.17
CA LEU A 88 10.19 3.62 12.01
C LEU A 88 11.71 3.59 12.25
N THR A 89 12.17 4.16 13.35
CA THR A 89 13.60 4.30 13.71
C THR A 89 14.01 3.48 14.93
N THR A 90 13.07 3.04 15.76
CA THR A 90 13.30 2.18 16.91
C THR A 90 13.80 0.79 16.49
N GLY A 91 14.66 0.18 17.31
CA GLY A 91 15.12 -1.19 17.10
C GLY A 91 13.93 -2.16 17.04
N LEU A 92 13.97 -3.13 16.11
CA LEU A 92 12.84 -4.04 15.88
C LEU A 92 12.53 -4.91 17.12
N GLU A 93 13.55 -5.19 17.93
CA GLU A 93 13.45 -5.83 19.23
C GLU A 93 12.80 -4.98 20.31
N GLU A 94 12.95 -3.66 20.23
CA GLU A 94 12.53 -2.68 21.25
C GLU A 94 11.11 -2.15 21.01
N MET A 95 10.58 -2.37 19.81
CA MET A 95 9.19 -2.06 19.52
C MET A 95 8.29 -2.81 20.53
N PRO A 96 7.30 -2.13 21.14
CA PRO A 96 6.41 -2.76 22.11
C PRO A 96 5.84 -4.06 21.56
N GLU A 97 5.71 -5.06 22.43
CA GLU A 97 5.03 -6.33 22.13
C GLU A 97 3.59 -6.04 21.68
N SER A 98 3.43 -5.78 20.38
CA SER A 98 2.15 -5.62 19.69
C SER A 98 1.57 -6.98 19.30
N GLU A 99 1.83 -7.98 20.16
CA GLU A 99 1.50 -9.38 19.95
C GLU A 99 -0.01 -9.60 19.90
N ASP A 100 -0.76 -8.75 20.59
CA ASP A 100 -2.21 -8.76 20.60
C ASP A 100 -2.83 -7.60 19.79
N VAL A 101 -4.11 -7.74 19.45
CA VAL A 101 -4.84 -6.80 18.60
C VAL A 101 -4.97 -5.41 19.23
N ILE A 102 -5.08 -5.31 20.55
CA ILE A 102 -5.28 -4.04 21.27
C ILE A 102 -4.00 -3.21 21.15
N SER A 103 -2.86 -3.80 21.53
CA SER A 103 -1.56 -3.12 21.49
C SER A 103 -1.19 -2.70 20.07
N PHE A 104 -1.43 -3.55 19.07
CA PHE A 104 -1.19 -3.19 17.66
C PHE A 104 -2.14 -2.09 17.17
N THR A 105 -3.42 -2.12 17.56
CA THR A 105 -4.39 -1.06 17.21
C THR A 105 -3.93 0.29 17.75
N LYS A 106 -3.46 0.33 19.00
CA LYS A 106 -2.90 1.54 19.60
C LYS A 106 -1.67 2.03 18.84
N LEU A 107 -0.72 1.14 18.54
CA LEU A 107 0.48 1.47 17.77
C LEU A 107 0.13 2.08 16.40
N MET A 108 -0.81 1.49 15.67
CA MET A 108 -1.26 2.01 14.36
C MET A 108 -1.88 3.40 14.46
N PHE A 109 -2.71 3.64 15.49
CA PHE A 109 -3.33 4.94 15.70
C PHE A 109 -2.33 6.01 16.12
N ASP A 110 -1.41 5.68 17.01
CA ASP A 110 -0.34 6.60 17.43
C ASP A 110 0.57 6.94 16.24
N TYR A 111 1.00 5.93 15.47
CA TYR A 111 1.76 6.12 14.23
C TYR A 111 1.03 7.05 13.25
N SER A 112 -0.27 6.86 13.05
CA SER A 112 -1.04 7.68 12.13
C SER A 112 -1.22 9.12 12.62
N ILE A 113 -1.40 9.33 13.93
CA ILE A 113 -1.46 10.67 14.54
C ILE A 113 -0.13 11.40 14.37
N GLU A 114 0.99 10.75 14.69
CA GLU A 114 2.34 11.34 14.51
C GLU A 114 2.61 11.63 13.03
N SER A 115 2.21 10.72 12.14
CA SER A 115 2.31 10.91 10.68
C SER A 115 1.55 12.16 10.23
N CYS A 116 0.31 12.35 10.71
CA CYS A 116 -0.47 13.54 10.44
C CYS A 116 0.20 14.81 10.98
N GLU A 117 0.75 14.76 12.18
CA GLU A 117 1.39 15.93 12.83
C GLU A 117 2.61 16.39 12.05
N ARG A 118 3.40 15.45 11.51
CA ARG A 118 4.56 15.78 10.68
C ARG A 118 4.16 16.25 9.29
N LEU A 119 3.34 15.46 8.59
CA LEU A 119 3.08 15.70 7.18
C LEU A 119 2.15 16.89 6.92
N LEU A 120 1.14 17.13 7.77
CA LEU A 120 0.28 18.30 7.60
C LEU A 120 1.08 19.60 7.71
N PHE A 121 2.04 19.65 8.63
CA PHE A 121 2.83 20.85 8.89
C PHE A 121 4.15 20.91 8.12
N SER A 122 4.38 19.97 7.19
CA SER A 122 5.51 20.01 6.26
C SER A 122 5.47 21.26 5.37
N GLU A 123 6.65 21.74 4.97
CA GLU A 123 6.76 22.89 4.06
C GLU A 123 6.13 22.59 2.70
N GLY A 124 6.23 21.34 2.23
CA GLY A 124 5.51 20.84 1.06
C GLY A 124 4.00 21.04 1.16
N ASN A 125 3.37 20.63 2.27
CA ASN A 125 1.93 20.76 2.43
C ASN A 125 1.48 22.23 2.57
N LYS A 126 2.24 23.05 3.32
CA LYS A 126 1.99 24.50 3.43
C LYS A 126 2.07 25.20 2.07
N ARG A 127 3.05 24.81 1.24
CA ARG A 127 3.19 25.32 -0.13
C ARG A 127 2.01 24.87 -1.00
N PHE A 128 1.65 23.59 -0.95
CA PHE A 128 0.53 23.05 -1.72
C PHE A 128 -0.77 23.78 -1.46
N ILE A 129 -1.19 23.92 -0.19
CA ILE A 129 -2.46 24.58 0.13
C ILE A 129 -2.48 26.05 -0.33
N LYS A 130 -1.33 26.73 -0.37
CA LYS A 130 -1.22 28.10 -0.87
C LYS A 130 -1.28 28.19 -2.39
N GLU A 131 -0.55 27.32 -3.09
CA GLU A 131 -0.44 27.33 -4.56
C GLU A 131 -1.69 26.79 -5.25
N TYR A 132 -2.35 25.81 -4.65
CA TYR A 132 -3.47 25.10 -5.25
C TYR A 132 -4.84 25.52 -4.71
N LYS A 133 -4.93 26.52 -3.82
CA LYS A 133 -6.18 26.94 -3.16
C LYS A 133 -7.37 27.16 -4.13
N ASP A 134 -7.10 27.70 -5.32
CA ASP A 134 -8.11 28.02 -6.34
C ASP A 134 -8.12 26.98 -7.49
N HIS A 135 -7.33 25.91 -7.36
CA HIS A 135 -7.26 24.85 -8.35
C HIS A 135 -8.51 23.98 -8.31
N LYS A 136 -9.00 23.59 -9.49
CA LYS A 136 -10.16 22.71 -9.63
C LYS A 136 -9.69 21.28 -9.85
N PHE A 137 -9.85 20.45 -8.84
CA PHE A 137 -9.70 19.01 -8.98
C PHE A 137 -11.04 18.37 -9.31
N ASP A 138 -11.04 17.31 -10.10
CA ASP A 138 -12.24 16.56 -10.46
C ASP A 138 -12.48 15.38 -9.51
N ILE A 139 -11.41 14.85 -8.88
CA ILE A 139 -11.44 13.68 -8.01
C ILE A 139 -10.25 13.68 -7.05
N ILE A 140 -10.47 13.15 -5.84
CA ILE A 140 -9.40 12.77 -4.92
C ILE A 140 -9.23 11.25 -4.94
N ILE A 141 -7.99 10.80 -5.09
CA ILE A 141 -7.59 9.43 -4.79
C ILE A 141 -6.79 9.48 -3.49
N VAL A 142 -7.17 8.71 -2.48
CA VAL A 142 -6.51 8.73 -1.18
C VAL A 142 -5.99 7.34 -0.84
N ASP A 143 -4.71 7.27 -0.46
CA ASP A 143 -4.15 6.07 0.15
C ASP A 143 -4.69 5.93 1.56
N THR A 144 -5.58 4.96 1.76
CA THR A 144 -6.32 4.76 3.02
C THR A 144 -5.63 3.76 3.93
N GLY A 145 -5.90 3.87 5.22
CA GLY A 145 -5.39 2.96 6.25
C GLY A 145 -4.67 3.70 7.38
N THR A 146 -4.06 4.83 7.07
CA THR A 146 -3.54 5.84 8.00
C THR A 146 -3.62 7.22 7.33
N THR A 147 -3.35 8.28 8.09
CA THR A 147 -3.29 9.67 7.61
C THR A 147 -4.60 10.29 7.11
N GLU A 148 -5.75 9.80 7.59
CA GLU A 148 -7.08 10.31 7.19
C GLU A 148 -7.30 11.81 7.49
N CYS A 149 -6.42 12.44 8.27
CA CYS A 149 -6.40 13.89 8.46
C CYS A 149 -6.29 14.69 7.14
N PHE A 150 -5.73 14.12 6.08
CA PHE A 150 -5.66 14.74 4.75
C PHE A 150 -7.00 14.75 4.00
N LEU A 151 -7.99 13.96 4.43
CA LEU A 151 -9.32 13.94 3.81
C LEU A 151 -10.01 15.31 3.84
N LYS A 152 -9.63 16.21 4.76
CA LYS A 152 -10.13 17.60 4.79
C LYS A 152 -9.88 18.37 3.51
N TYR A 153 -8.91 17.98 2.67
CA TYR A 153 -8.77 18.53 1.32
C TYR A 153 -10.00 18.32 0.44
N ALA A 154 -10.79 17.27 0.66
CA ALA A 154 -12.07 17.06 -0.03
C ALA A 154 -13.15 18.08 0.36
N HIS A 155 -12.98 18.79 1.48
CA HIS A 155 -13.79 19.94 1.84
C HIS A 155 -13.21 21.24 1.27
N VAL A 156 -11.88 21.41 1.31
CA VAL A 156 -11.18 22.58 0.75
C VAL A 156 -11.50 22.78 -0.74
N PHE A 157 -11.50 21.71 -1.53
CA PHE A 157 -11.72 21.76 -2.98
C PHE A 157 -13.18 21.54 -3.40
N ASP A 158 -14.13 22.02 -2.59
CA ASP A 158 -15.58 22.00 -2.85
C ASP A 158 -16.16 20.63 -3.28
N LYS A 159 -16.19 19.71 -2.32
CA LYS A 159 -16.99 18.47 -2.38
C LYS A 159 -16.75 17.58 -3.61
N ILE A 160 -15.51 17.46 -4.02
CA ILE A 160 -15.11 16.51 -5.06
C ILE A 160 -15.29 15.04 -4.62
N PRO A 161 -15.59 14.11 -5.56
CA PRO A 161 -15.67 12.67 -5.28
C PRO A 161 -14.36 12.11 -4.74
N ILE A 162 -14.48 11.12 -3.84
CA ILE A 162 -13.33 10.50 -3.17
C ILE A 162 -13.27 9.02 -3.55
N VAL A 163 -12.11 8.59 -4.01
CA VAL A 163 -11.77 7.19 -4.25
C VAL A 163 -10.77 6.75 -3.19
N GLY A 164 -11.18 5.81 -2.35
CA GLY A 164 -10.25 5.13 -1.45
C GLY A 164 -9.38 4.16 -2.24
N PHE A 165 -8.09 4.13 -1.94
CA PHE A 165 -7.16 3.17 -2.51
C PHE A 165 -6.30 2.62 -1.38
N THR A 166 -6.12 1.29 -1.31
CA THR A 166 -5.28 0.73 -0.24
C THR A 166 -4.36 -0.38 -0.73
N ALA A 167 -3.08 -0.28 -0.35
CA ALA A 167 -2.07 -1.33 -0.48
C ALA A 167 -2.24 -2.45 0.59
N TYR A 168 -2.94 -2.11 1.67
CA TYR A 168 -2.95 -2.84 2.93
C TYR A 168 -4.39 -3.12 3.39
N PHE A 169 -4.60 -4.19 4.14
CA PHE A 169 -5.95 -4.69 4.48
C PHE A 169 -6.60 -3.90 5.63
N THR A 170 -6.63 -2.58 5.63
CA THR A 170 -7.02 -1.82 6.84
C THR A 170 -7.89 -0.63 6.56
N VAL A 171 -9.03 -0.63 7.26
CA VAL A 171 -10.25 0.16 7.06
C VAL A 171 -11.13 -0.43 5.96
N HIS A 172 -12.01 -1.33 6.39
CA HIS A 172 -13.10 -1.81 5.57
C HIS A 172 -13.94 -0.61 5.13
N PRO A 173 -14.36 -0.49 3.85
CA PRO A 173 -15.18 0.63 3.38
C PRO A 173 -16.63 0.50 3.86
N SER A 174 -16.84 0.44 5.17
CA SER A 174 -18.14 0.37 5.85
C SER A 174 -19.06 1.53 5.49
N GLN A 175 -18.47 2.66 5.14
CA GLN A 175 -19.14 3.85 4.64
C GLN A 175 -19.82 3.61 3.28
N LEU A 176 -19.29 2.68 2.48
CA LEU A 176 -19.91 2.21 1.22
C LEU A 176 -20.92 1.07 1.44
N GLY A 177 -21.20 0.70 2.69
CA GLY A 177 -22.06 -0.44 3.02
C GLY A 177 -21.37 -1.80 2.81
N ASP A 178 -20.07 -1.82 2.57
CA ASP A 178 -19.28 -3.04 2.59
C ASP A 178 -19.04 -3.40 4.06
N PHE A 179 -19.46 -4.58 4.54
CA PHE A 179 -19.20 -5.01 5.92
C PHE A 179 -18.59 -6.41 5.98
N ASP A 180 -17.50 -6.55 6.74
CA ASP A 180 -17.00 -7.86 7.15
C ASP A 180 -17.91 -8.47 8.22
N ASN A 181 -18.25 -9.75 8.05
CA ASN A 181 -18.97 -10.49 9.08
C ASN A 181 -17.99 -11.18 10.03
N PRO A 182 -17.93 -10.81 11.31
CA PRO A 182 -16.96 -11.35 12.26
C PRO A 182 -17.16 -12.84 12.57
N ALA A 183 -18.26 -13.47 12.13
CA ALA A 183 -18.48 -14.90 12.31
C ALA A 183 -17.62 -15.77 11.38
N TYR A 184 -17.13 -15.23 10.26
CA TYR A 184 -16.34 -15.98 9.28
C TYR A 184 -15.23 -15.17 8.59
N VAL A 185 -15.22 -13.85 8.70
CA VAL A 185 -14.10 -13.01 8.22
C VAL A 185 -13.19 -12.67 9.41
N PRO A 186 -11.95 -13.16 9.45
CA PRO A 186 -10.99 -12.79 10.48
C PRO A 186 -10.66 -11.31 10.43
N HIS A 187 -10.60 -10.67 11.60
CA HIS A 187 -10.12 -9.30 11.72
C HIS A 187 -8.70 -9.23 11.17
N PHE A 188 -8.40 -8.20 10.40
CA PHE A 188 -7.12 -8.05 9.69
C PHE A 188 -5.90 -8.05 10.62
N LEU A 189 -6.08 -7.68 11.89
CA LEU A 189 -5.06 -7.74 12.94
C LEU A 189 -5.01 -9.06 13.71
N SER A 190 -5.92 -10.00 13.46
CA SER A 190 -5.95 -11.29 14.16
C SER A 190 -5.11 -12.34 13.43
N HIS A 191 -4.74 -13.39 14.15
CA HIS A 191 -4.10 -14.59 13.62
C HIS A 191 -5.11 -15.70 13.27
N LEU A 192 -6.41 -15.37 13.30
CA LEU A 192 -7.49 -16.32 13.09
C LEU A 192 -7.64 -16.68 11.61
N ALA A 193 -8.11 -17.89 11.34
CA ALA A 193 -8.46 -18.37 10.00
C ALA A 193 -9.96 -18.18 9.73
N ASP A 194 -10.39 -18.37 8.49
CA ASP A 194 -11.81 -18.31 8.08
C ASP A 194 -12.68 -19.41 8.72
N ARG A 195 -12.07 -20.50 9.17
CA ARG A 195 -12.72 -21.53 9.98
C ARG A 195 -12.49 -21.30 11.47
N MET A 196 -13.47 -20.65 12.10
CA MET A 196 -13.46 -20.35 13.54
C MET A 196 -14.51 -21.18 14.31
N ASN A 197 -14.13 -21.67 15.49
CA ASN A 197 -15.04 -22.16 16.51
C ASN A 197 -15.76 -21.00 17.23
N PHE A 198 -16.70 -21.31 18.14
CA PHE A 198 -17.49 -20.27 18.82
C PHE A 198 -16.64 -19.25 19.59
N HIS A 199 -15.63 -19.71 20.31
CA HIS A 199 -14.75 -18.85 21.11
C HIS A 199 -13.90 -17.94 20.21
N GLU A 200 -13.35 -18.49 19.13
CA GLU A 200 -12.61 -17.70 18.12
C GLU A 200 -13.49 -16.64 17.46
N ARG A 201 -14.74 -16.97 17.12
CA ARG A 201 -15.71 -15.98 16.58
C ARG A 201 -16.01 -14.87 17.59
N PHE A 202 -16.15 -15.21 18.86
CA PHE A 202 -16.37 -14.21 19.92
C PHE A 202 -15.18 -13.26 20.06
N HIS A 203 -13.95 -13.78 20.09
CA HIS A 203 -12.73 -12.95 20.09
C HIS A 203 -12.60 -12.11 18.83
N ASN A 204 -12.94 -12.68 17.68
CA ASN A 204 -12.91 -11.96 16.42
C ASN A 204 -13.90 -10.78 16.43
N TRP A 205 -15.14 -11.01 16.86
CA TRP A 205 -16.13 -9.96 17.06
C TRP A 205 -15.66 -8.89 18.06
N PHE A 206 -15.02 -9.31 19.16
CA PHE A 206 -14.43 -8.39 20.13
C PHE A 206 -13.35 -7.51 19.48
N HIS A 207 -12.46 -8.08 18.65
CA HIS A 207 -11.45 -7.32 17.91
C HIS A 207 -12.05 -6.26 16.99
N TYR A 208 -13.05 -6.61 16.17
CA TYR A 208 -13.77 -5.65 15.34
C TYR A 208 -14.42 -4.54 16.17
N THR A 209 -15.09 -4.93 17.27
CA THR A 209 -15.80 -3.98 18.14
C THR A 209 -14.83 -3.03 18.83
N TYR A 210 -13.75 -3.54 19.41
CA TYR A 210 -12.69 -2.76 20.04
C TYR A 210 -12.07 -1.76 19.05
N TYR A 211 -11.66 -2.23 17.87
CA TYR A 211 -11.08 -1.37 16.84
C TYR A 211 -12.04 -0.25 16.45
N ASN A 212 -13.30 -0.56 16.17
CA ASN A 212 -14.31 0.44 15.78
C ASN A 212 -14.62 1.46 16.88
N LEU A 213 -14.72 1.03 18.15
CA LEU A 213 -14.93 1.93 19.28
C LEU A 213 -13.74 2.86 19.47
N MET A 214 -12.52 2.32 19.48
CA MET A 214 -11.31 3.14 19.62
C MET A 214 -11.14 4.09 18.44
N ARG A 215 -11.43 3.62 17.22
CA ARG A 215 -11.41 4.45 16.01
C ARG A 215 -12.38 5.62 16.15
N ARG A 216 -13.64 5.37 16.53
CA ARG A 216 -14.67 6.41 16.60
C ARG A 216 -14.47 7.40 17.73
N PHE A 217 -14.15 6.93 18.92
CA PHE A 217 -14.23 7.74 20.14
C PHE A 217 -12.87 8.26 20.62
N SER A 218 -11.76 7.73 20.11
CA SER A 218 -10.41 8.16 20.49
C SER A 218 -9.61 8.67 19.29
N TYR A 219 -9.45 7.85 18.26
CA TYR A 219 -8.57 8.16 17.13
C TYR A 219 -9.09 9.30 16.23
N LEU A 220 -10.30 9.17 15.68
CA LEU A 220 -10.85 10.17 14.75
C LEU A 220 -10.98 11.57 15.41
N PRO A 221 -11.46 11.72 16.65
CA PRO A 221 -11.50 13.02 17.31
C PRO A 221 -10.12 13.68 17.47
N LYS A 222 -9.06 12.89 17.71
CA LYS A 222 -7.69 13.42 17.75
C LYS A 222 -7.22 13.90 16.37
N LEU A 223 -7.54 13.16 15.31
CA LEU A 223 -7.26 13.62 13.94
C LEU A 223 -8.06 14.88 13.56
N ASP A 224 -9.32 14.98 13.99
CA ASP A 224 -10.15 16.16 13.77
C ASP A 224 -9.53 17.41 14.44
N ALA A 225 -9.11 17.29 15.70
CA ALA A 225 -8.46 18.38 16.43
C ALA A 225 -7.09 18.74 15.83
N LEU A 226 -6.29 17.76 15.40
CA LEU A 226 -5.00 18.00 14.76
C LEU A 226 -5.17 18.70 13.40
N SER A 227 -6.10 18.21 12.59
CA SER A 227 -6.38 18.78 11.27
C SER A 227 -7.00 20.18 11.36
N GLU A 228 -7.81 20.47 12.39
CA GLU A 228 -8.32 21.83 12.66
C GLU A 228 -7.17 22.84 12.83
N LYS A 229 -6.09 22.48 13.53
CA LYS A 229 -4.93 23.37 13.71
C LYS A 229 -4.27 23.77 12.40
N PHE A 230 -4.31 22.90 11.38
CA PHE A 230 -3.74 23.18 10.06
C PHE A 230 -4.74 23.88 9.13
N PHE A 231 -5.95 23.35 9.02
CA PHE A 231 -6.95 23.81 8.05
C PHE A 231 -7.76 25.02 8.53
N GLY A 232 -7.77 25.32 9.83
CA GLY A 232 -8.52 26.43 10.43
C GLY A 232 -10.02 26.16 10.60
N PHE A 233 -10.48 24.91 10.39
CA PHE A 233 -11.87 24.51 10.60
C PHE A 233 -11.99 23.10 11.19
N TYR A 234 -12.97 22.93 12.07
CA TYR A 234 -13.30 21.63 12.64
C TYR A 234 -14.18 20.79 11.72
N TYR A 235 -15.30 21.34 11.25
CA TYR A 235 -16.30 20.64 10.44
C TYR A 235 -16.13 20.84 8.93
N PRO A 236 -16.43 19.84 8.09
CA PRO A 236 -16.89 18.48 8.46
C PRO A 236 -15.76 17.67 9.10
N THR A 237 -16.12 16.75 10.00
CA THR A 237 -15.17 15.83 10.61
C THR A 237 -14.62 14.86 9.57
N VAL A 238 -13.43 14.32 9.81
CA VAL A 238 -12.80 13.29 8.96
C VAL A 238 -13.79 12.17 8.67
N ARG A 239 -14.49 11.67 9.70
CA ARG A 239 -15.53 10.64 9.54
C ARG A 239 -16.64 11.05 8.57
N GLN A 240 -17.16 12.28 8.70
CA GLN A 240 -18.22 12.77 7.81
C GLN A 240 -17.74 12.88 6.36
N ILE A 241 -16.44 13.09 6.16
CA ILE A 241 -15.82 13.08 4.83
C ILE A 241 -15.70 11.64 4.30
N GLU A 242 -15.39 10.66 5.14
CA GLU A 242 -15.36 9.24 4.73
C GLU A 242 -16.73 8.76 4.21
N ASP A 243 -17.84 9.26 4.76
CA ASP A 243 -19.19 8.95 4.26
C ASP A 243 -19.42 9.40 2.79
N ARG A 244 -18.47 10.14 2.21
CA ARG A 244 -18.49 10.63 0.82
C ARG A 244 -17.62 9.82 -0.13
N PHE A 245 -16.99 8.73 0.32
CA PHE A 245 -16.35 7.78 -0.58
C PHE A 245 -17.36 7.33 -1.65
N SER A 246 -16.92 7.32 -2.91
CA SER A 246 -17.75 6.89 -4.05
C SER A 246 -17.29 5.55 -4.61
N LEU A 247 -16.03 5.20 -4.37
CA LEU A 247 -15.38 3.98 -4.85
C LEU A 247 -14.25 3.62 -3.90
N PHE A 248 -14.00 2.32 -3.72
CA PHE A 248 -12.87 1.81 -2.96
C PHE A 248 -12.12 0.77 -3.77
N LEU A 249 -10.82 0.98 -3.95
CA LEU A 249 -9.91 0.11 -4.67
C LEU A 249 -8.98 -0.57 -3.65
N SER A 250 -8.95 -1.90 -3.63
CA SER A 250 -8.16 -2.64 -2.65
C SER A 250 -7.20 -3.63 -3.30
N ASP A 251 -5.96 -3.71 -2.80
CA ASP A 251 -4.95 -4.68 -3.24
C ASP A 251 -5.26 -6.09 -2.71
N GLU A 252 -6.41 -6.63 -3.12
CA GLU A 252 -6.94 -7.92 -2.69
C GLU A 252 -7.28 -8.81 -3.89
N HIS A 253 -7.07 -10.12 -3.77
CA HIS A 253 -7.53 -11.10 -4.75
C HIS A 253 -8.17 -12.27 -4.03
N PHE A 254 -9.31 -12.77 -4.53
CA PHE A 254 -10.08 -13.83 -3.88
C PHE A 254 -9.31 -15.16 -3.74
N SER A 255 -8.26 -15.37 -4.55
CA SER A 255 -7.43 -16.59 -4.47
C SER A 255 -6.45 -16.62 -3.29
N VAL A 256 -6.18 -15.46 -2.67
CA VAL A 256 -5.21 -15.33 -1.56
C VAL A 256 -5.79 -14.61 -0.35
N THR A 257 -7.10 -14.42 -0.33
CA THR A 257 -7.84 -13.75 0.75
C THR A 257 -9.00 -14.62 1.19
N HIS A 258 -9.49 -14.36 2.41
CA HIS A 258 -10.65 -15.08 2.92
C HIS A 258 -11.92 -14.71 2.15
N PRO A 259 -12.85 -15.66 1.96
CA PRO A 259 -14.15 -15.36 1.37
C PRO A 259 -14.90 -14.29 2.18
N LYS A 260 -15.31 -13.21 1.51
CA LYS A 260 -16.15 -12.16 2.09
C LYS A 260 -17.13 -11.61 1.05
N ALA A 261 -18.26 -11.10 1.53
CA ALA A 261 -19.18 -10.33 0.69
C ALA A 261 -18.52 -9.01 0.27
N ARG A 262 -18.87 -8.51 -0.92
CA ARG A 262 -18.42 -7.20 -1.40
C ARG A 262 -19.57 -6.48 -2.09
N VAL A 263 -19.60 -5.17 -1.91
CA VAL A 263 -20.49 -4.28 -2.67
C VAL A 263 -19.86 -3.90 -4.02
N PRO A 264 -20.65 -3.53 -5.06
CA PRO A 264 -20.11 -3.15 -6.37
C PRO A 264 -19.12 -1.97 -6.35
N ALA A 265 -19.22 -1.09 -5.35
CA ALA A 265 -18.32 0.04 -5.17
C ALA A 265 -16.96 -0.32 -4.53
N SER A 266 -16.75 -1.60 -4.17
CA SER A 266 -15.52 -2.13 -3.59
C SER A 266 -14.86 -3.06 -4.60
N ILE A 267 -13.86 -2.54 -5.33
CA ILE A 267 -13.24 -3.22 -6.46
C ILE A 267 -11.85 -3.75 -6.08
N PRO A 268 -11.65 -5.08 -6.06
CA PRO A 268 -10.33 -5.67 -5.89
C PRO A 268 -9.45 -5.41 -7.12
N VAL A 269 -8.28 -4.83 -6.89
CA VAL A 269 -7.27 -4.48 -7.90
C VAL A 269 -5.89 -5.01 -7.52
N ALA A 270 -5.83 -6.27 -7.09
CA ALA A 270 -4.58 -6.89 -6.66
C ALA A 270 -3.46 -6.81 -7.71
N GLY A 271 -2.25 -6.52 -7.24
CA GLY A 271 -1.04 -6.63 -8.03
C GLY A 271 -0.83 -5.48 -9.03
N LEU A 272 -1.53 -4.35 -8.91
CA LEU A 272 -1.33 -3.20 -9.81
C LEU A 272 0.13 -2.74 -9.89
N HIS A 273 0.87 -2.88 -8.80
CA HIS A 273 2.29 -2.54 -8.67
C HIS A 273 3.22 -3.52 -9.40
N ILE A 274 2.79 -4.76 -9.64
CA ILE A 274 3.57 -5.80 -10.30
C ILE A 274 3.67 -5.45 -11.79
N LYS A 275 4.89 -5.26 -12.28
CA LYS A 275 5.19 -4.97 -13.69
C LYS A 275 5.93 -6.14 -14.33
N PRO A 276 5.92 -6.24 -15.68
CA PRO A 276 6.76 -7.21 -16.36
C PRO A 276 8.22 -7.09 -15.91
N PRO A 277 8.90 -8.22 -15.63
CA PRO A 277 10.23 -8.19 -15.06
C PRO A 277 11.22 -7.54 -16.02
N LYS A 278 12.16 -6.78 -15.47
CA LYS A 278 13.25 -6.14 -16.20
C LYS A 278 14.55 -6.90 -15.97
N PRO A 279 15.53 -6.79 -16.90
CA PRO A 279 16.86 -7.34 -16.67
C PRO A 279 17.48 -6.79 -15.39
N LEU A 280 18.01 -7.70 -14.56
CA LEU A 280 18.69 -7.33 -13.33
C LEU A 280 20.03 -6.61 -13.63
N PRO A 281 20.49 -5.73 -12.72
CA PRO A 281 21.86 -5.24 -12.76
C PRO A 281 22.87 -6.39 -12.87
N LYS A 282 23.92 -6.22 -13.69
CA LYS A 282 24.85 -7.29 -14.06
C LYS A 282 25.45 -8.03 -12.86
N ASP A 283 25.72 -7.31 -11.77
CA ASP A 283 26.31 -7.86 -10.56
C ASP A 283 25.31 -8.67 -9.71
N LEU A 284 24.02 -8.33 -9.76
CA LEU A 284 22.94 -9.10 -9.14
C LEU A 284 22.62 -10.32 -10.00
N ASP A 285 22.50 -10.14 -11.32
CA ASP A 285 22.28 -11.22 -12.26
C ASP A 285 23.39 -12.28 -12.16
N ALA A 286 24.67 -11.89 -12.21
CA ALA A 286 25.79 -12.84 -12.07
C ALA A 286 25.77 -13.61 -10.74
N PHE A 287 25.33 -12.95 -9.65
CA PHE A 287 25.20 -13.61 -8.35
C PHE A 287 24.05 -14.64 -8.36
N ILE A 288 22.91 -14.32 -8.97
CA ILE A 288 21.73 -15.18 -8.99
C ILE A 288 21.86 -16.29 -10.03
N SER A 289 22.26 -15.95 -11.26
CA SER A 289 22.51 -16.88 -12.36
C SER A 289 23.62 -17.89 -12.04
N GLY A 290 24.65 -17.48 -11.29
CA GLY A 290 25.73 -18.39 -10.85
C GLY A 290 25.39 -19.32 -9.68
N ALA A 291 24.18 -19.28 -9.13
CA ALA A 291 23.79 -20.05 -7.96
C ALA A 291 23.38 -21.49 -8.31
N LYS A 292 24.32 -22.44 -8.20
CA LYS A 292 24.08 -23.87 -8.54
C LYS A 292 22.89 -24.52 -7.82
N HIS A 293 22.63 -24.11 -6.58
CA HIS A 293 21.53 -24.63 -5.76
C HIS A 293 20.33 -23.66 -5.69
N GLY A 294 20.36 -22.59 -6.48
CA GLY A 294 19.39 -21.50 -6.43
C GLY A 294 19.70 -20.44 -5.37
N VAL A 295 18.83 -19.43 -5.32
CA VAL A 295 18.92 -18.27 -4.45
C VAL A 295 17.74 -18.21 -3.49
N ILE A 296 18.04 -17.87 -2.25
CA ILE A 296 17.07 -17.40 -1.26
C ILE A 296 17.14 -15.88 -1.24
N TYR A 297 16.02 -15.22 -1.51
CA TYR A 297 15.93 -13.77 -1.36
C TYR A 297 15.38 -13.45 0.04
N PHE A 298 16.06 -12.62 0.81
CA PHE A 298 15.64 -12.22 2.15
C PHE A 298 15.38 -10.71 2.22
N SER A 299 14.14 -10.33 2.54
CA SER A 299 13.73 -8.92 2.66
C SER A 299 12.66 -8.71 3.73
N LEU A 300 12.92 -7.77 4.63
CA LEU A 300 11.95 -7.33 5.65
C LEU A 300 11.12 -6.12 5.19
N GLY A 301 11.20 -5.75 3.91
CA GLY A 301 10.44 -4.65 3.34
C GLY A 301 11.07 -3.29 3.59
N SER A 302 10.28 -2.22 3.47
CA SER A 302 10.75 -0.84 3.60
C SER A 302 10.64 -0.29 5.04
N ASN A 303 9.64 -0.75 5.79
CA ASN A 303 9.33 -0.20 7.12
C ASN A 303 10.11 -0.93 8.23
N PHE A 304 10.28 -2.26 8.11
CA PHE A 304 11.08 -3.04 9.04
C PHE A 304 12.49 -3.25 8.46
N GLN A 305 13.34 -2.23 8.55
CA GLN A 305 14.67 -2.28 7.94
C GLN A 305 15.56 -3.35 8.61
N SER A 306 16.27 -4.16 7.83
CA SER A 306 17.15 -5.21 8.35
C SER A 306 18.29 -4.64 9.20
N LYS A 307 18.70 -3.40 8.97
CA LYS A 307 19.69 -2.71 9.81
C LYS A 307 19.23 -2.51 11.27
N LEU A 308 17.93 -2.47 11.52
CA LEU A 308 17.32 -2.26 12.84
C LEU A 308 17.17 -3.56 13.65
N ILE A 309 17.56 -4.70 13.07
CA ILE A 309 17.69 -5.97 13.81
C ILE A 309 18.90 -5.88 14.75
N SER A 310 18.81 -6.48 15.94
CA SER A 310 19.93 -6.60 16.86
C SER A 310 21.14 -7.33 16.24
N SER A 311 22.35 -6.96 16.66
CA SER A 311 23.59 -7.63 16.22
C SER A 311 23.58 -9.12 16.51
N ALA A 312 22.98 -9.54 17.63
CA ALA A 312 22.83 -10.96 17.99
C ALA A 312 21.99 -11.72 16.95
N ARG A 313 20.81 -11.20 16.56
CA ARG A 313 19.97 -11.84 15.55
C ARG A 313 20.58 -11.77 14.15
N LYS A 314 21.24 -10.67 13.79
CA LYS A 314 22.02 -10.58 12.54
C LYS A 314 23.04 -11.72 12.47
N ARG A 315 23.77 -11.96 13.57
CA ARG A 315 24.74 -13.06 13.65
C ARG A 315 24.08 -14.43 13.51
N MET A 316 22.94 -14.66 14.17
CA MET A 316 22.18 -15.92 14.02
C MET A 316 21.78 -16.18 12.56
N PHE A 317 21.30 -15.16 11.84
CA PHE A 317 20.98 -15.30 10.42
C PHE A 317 22.22 -15.63 9.59
N LEU A 318 23.34 -14.93 9.80
CA LEU A 318 24.60 -15.22 9.09
C LEU A 318 25.10 -16.65 9.34
N ASP A 319 25.07 -17.11 10.60
CA ASP A 319 25.49 -18.46 10.97
C ASP A 319 24.58 -19.54 10.37
N ALA A 320 23.28 -19.27 10.26
CA ALA A 320 22.34 -20.14 9.58
C ALA A 320 22.58 -20.16 8.06
N PHE A 321 22.75 -18.99 7.44
CA PHE A 321 22.98 -18.88 6.00
C PHE A 321 24.29 -19.53 5.56
N ALA A 322 25.35 -19.46 6.39
CA ALA A 322 26.63 -20.10 6.11
C ALA A 322 26.54 -21.62 5.94
N GLN A 323 25.52 -22.26 6.51
CA GLN A 323 25.31 -23.71 6.43
C GLN A 323 24.51 -24.13 5.19
N LEU A 324 23.94 -23.17 4.44
CA LEU A 324 23.10 -23.45 3.29
C LEU A 324 23.94 -23.62 2.01
N PRO A 325 23.61 -24.61 1.16
CA PRO A 325 24.22 -24.72 -0.17
C PRO A 325 23.72 -23.65 -1.14
N GLN A 326 22.58 -23.01 -0.86
CA GLN A 326 22.04 -21.89 -1.63
C GLN A 326 22.84 -20.62 -1.40
N ARG A 327 22.79 -19.74 -2.39
CA ARG A 327 23.19 -18.33 -2.21
C ARG A 327 22.05 -17.56 -1.54
N VAL A 328 22.38 -16.60 -0.70
CA VAL A 328 21.41 -15.73 -0.03
C VAL A 328 21.62 -14.29 -0.46
N LEU A 329 20.60 -13.69 -1.07
CA LEU A 329 20.57 -12.25 -1.35
C LEU A 329 19.75 -11.57 -0.26
N TRP A 330 20.40 -10.81 0.61
CA TRP A 330 19.75 -10.13 1.74
C TRP A 330 19.66 -8.63 1.49
N LYS A 331 18.44 -8.10 1.39
CA LYS A 331 18.18 -6.66 1.40
C LYS A 331 18.53 -6.08 2.78
N TYR A 332 19.54 -5.21 2.80
CA TYR A 332 20.08 -4.64 4.03
C TYR A 332 20.60 -3.22 3.78
N GLU A 333 20.13 -2.28 4.58
CA GLU A 333 20.07 -0.85 4.23
C GLU A 333 21.37 -0.05 4.45
N ASP A 334 22.42 -0.63 5.04
CA ASP A 334 23.71 0.03 5.24
C ASP A 334 24.91 -0.93 5.12
N ASP A 335 26.13 -0.39 5.15
CA ASP A 335 27.36 -1.17 4.94
C ASP A 335 28.03 -1.62 6.26
N THR A 336 27.29 -1.62 7.38
CA THR A 336 27.87 -1.86 8.72
C THR A 336 28.10 -3.34 9.05
N LEU A 337 27.54 -4.25 8.24
CA LEU A 337 27.56 -5.67 8.56
C LEU A 337 28.92 -6.29 8.24
N THR A 338 29.48 -7.02 9.21
CA THR A 338 30.80 -7.67 9.12
C THR A 338 30.67 -9.19 9.18
N ASN A 339 31.75 -9.90 8.83
CA ASN A 339 31.83 -11.38 8.88
C ASN A 339 30.78 -12.08 8.01
N ILE A 340 30.65 -11.61 6.77
CA ILE A 340 29.68 -12.08 5.78
C ILE A 340 30.14 -13.43 5.19
N PRO A 341 29.33 -14.50 5.25
CA PRO A 341 29.64 -15.77 4.61
C PRO A 341 29.76 -15.64 3.08
N PRO A 342 30.59 -16.48 2.41
CA PRO A 342 30.87 -16.34 0.98
C PRO A 342 29.65 -16.60 0.07
N ASN A 343 28.60 -17.25 0.58
CA ASN A 343 27.36 -17.49 -0.14
C ASN A 343 26.32 -16.38 0.07
N VAL A 344 26.62 -15.33 0.85
CA VAL A 344 25.68 -14.24 1.16
C VAL A 344 26.10 -12.95 0.46
N LYS A 345 25.14 -12.27 -0.19
CA LYS A 345 25.31 -10.93 -0.76
C LYS A 345 24.32 -9.96 -0.15
N PHE A 346 24.80 -8.75 0.15
CA PHE A 346 24.00 -7.65 0.67
C PHE A 346 23.76 -6.60 -0.40
N GLN A 347 22.59 -5.95 -0.32
CA GLN A 347 22.20 -4.89 -1.23
C GLN A 347 21.20 -3.95 -0.52
N GLY A 348 21.48 -2.65 -0.51
CA GLY A 348 20.60 -1.63 0.09
C GLY A 348 19.20 -1.60 -0.51
N TRP A 349 19.14 -1.59 -1.84
CA TRP A 349 17.91 -1.61 -2.59
C TRP A 349 17.92 -2.70 -3.66
N CYS A 350 16.89 -3.54 -3.65
CA CYS A 350 16.73 -4.68 -4.54
C CYS A 350 15.51 -4.48 -5.45
N PRO A 351 15.62 -4.75 -6.76
CA PRO A 351 14.45 -4.86 -7.64
C PRO A 351 13.70 -6.17 -7.32
N GLN A 352 12.88 -6.15 -6.26
CA GLN A 352 12.28 -7.33 -5.64
C GLN A 352 11.49 -8.19 -6.62
N THR A 353 10.57 -7.60 -7.41
CA THR A 353 9.78 -8.34 -8.41
C THR A 353 10.66 -9.02 -9.46
N ASP A 354 11.72 -8.35 -9.93
CA ASP A 354 12.64 -8.89 -10.93
C ASP A 354 13.46 -10.06 -10.36
N ILE A 355 13.87 -9.98 -9.08
CA ILE A 355 14.55 -11.07 -8.38
C ILE A 355 13.61 -12.25 -8.19
N LEU A 356 12.36 -12.02 -7.75
CA LEU A 356 11.37 -13.08 -7.56
C LEU A 356 10.99 -13.76 -8.88
N ALA A 357 10.97 -13.02 -9.99
CA ALA A 357 10.71 -13.56 -11.33
C ALA A 357 11.90 -14.36 -11.91
N HIS A 358 13.08 -14.29 -11.31
CA HIS A 358 14.26 -14.98 -11.80
C HIS A 358 14.19 -16.50 -11.53
N GLU A 359 14.47 -17.34 -12.53
CA GLU A 359 14.32 -18.81 -12.45
C GLU A 359 15.10 -19.50 -11.32
N ASN A 360 16.26 -18.94 -10.97
CA ASN A 360 17.09 -19.42 -9.86
C ASN A 360 16.59 -19.01 -8.47
N THR A 361 15.60 -18.13 -8.35
CA THR A 361 15.03 -17.79 -7.04
C THR A 361 14.11 -18.90 -6.56
N LYS A 362 14.42 -19.52 -5.41
CA LYS A 362 13.73 -20.70 -4.90
C LYS A 362 12.88 -20.45 -3.66
N LEU A 363 13.20 -19.40 -2.91
CA LEU A 363 12.53 -19.06 -1.67
C LEU A 363 12.58 -17.57 -1.42
N PHE A 364 11.46 -17.00 -1.00
CA PHE A 364 11.38 -15.65 -0.48
C PHE A 364 11.27 -15.69 1.05
N MET A 365 12.35 -15.37 1.75
CA MET A 365 12.30 -15.10 3.19
C MET A 365 11.80 -13.67 3.40
N ALA A 366 10.69 -13.50 4.10
CA ALA A 366 10.05 -12.19 4.21
C ALA A 366 9.37 -11.95 5.55
N HIS A 367 9.26 -10.68 5.95
CA HIS A 367 8.36 -10.28 7.05
C HIS A 367 6.87 -10.54 6.75
N SER A 368 6.55 -11.03 5.54
CA SER A 368 5.19 -11.33 5.06
C SER A 368 4.29 -10.10 4.88
N GLY A 369 4.90 -8.97 4.53
CA GLY A 369 4.17 -7.79 4.09
C GLY A 369 3.28 -8.07 2.88
N CYS A 370 2.18 -7.34 2.85
CA CYS A 370 1.13 -7.41 1.85
C CYS A 370 1.68 -7.43 0.42
N LEU A 371 2.29 -6.35 -0.09
CA LEU A 371 2.77 -6.29 -1.49
C LEU A 371 3.73 -7.44 -1.86
N GLY A 372 4.75 -7.68 -1.01
CA GLY A 372 5.74 -8.73 -1.26
C GLY A 372 5.13 -10.13 -1.34
N ALA A 373 4.09 -10.42 -0.55
CA ALA A 373 3.35 -11.68 -0.67
C ALA A 373 2.65 -11.80 -2.03
N ARG A 374 2.05 -10.72 -2.56
CA ARG A 374 1.40 -10.74 -3.89
C ARG A 374 2.43 -10.95 -5.00
N GLU A 375 3.58 -10.30 -4.90
CA GLU A 375 4.69 -10.49 -5.84
C GLU A 375 5.18 -11.94 -5.85
N SER A 376 5.32 -12.55 -4.66
CA SER A 376 5.74 -13.95 -4.53
C SER A 376 4.71 -14.92 -5.14
N VAL A 377 3.42 -14.69 -4.87
CA VAL A 377 2.32 -15.45 -5.49
C VAL A 377 2.36 -15.34 -7.01
N HIS A 378 2.51 -14.12 -7.52
CA HIS A 378 2.56 -13.87 -8.96
C HIS A 378 3.73 -14.58 -9.64
N CYS A 379 4.90 -14.61 -8.98
CA CYS A 379 6.09 -15.26 -9.51
C CYS A 379 6.16 -16.77 -9.21
N GLY A 380 5.23 -17.32 -8.43
CA GLY A 380 5.25 -18.73 -8.04
C GLY A 380 6.38 -19.11 -7.10
N VAL A 381 6.89 -18.16 -6.29
CA VAL A 381 7.96 -18.39 -5.32
C VAL A 381 7.36 -18.60 -3.93
N PRO A 382 7.70 -19.69 -3.20
CA PRO A 382 7.20 -19.92 -1.85
C PRO A 382 7.79 -18.90 -0.85
N VAL A 383 7.02 -18.57 0.18
CA VAL A 383 7.40 -17.57 1.19
C VAL A 383 7.71 -18.24 2.53
N LEU A 384 8.92 -18.02 3.06
CA LEU A 384 9.21 -18.30 4.47
C LEU A 384 8.98 -17.03 5.30
N GLY A 385 7.90 -17.00 6.06
CA GLY A 385 7.58 -15.90 6.95
C GLY A 385 8.57 -15.78 8.11
N VAL A 386 9.26 -14.64 8.21
CA VAL A 386 10.20 -14.32 9.30
C VAL A 386 9.54 -13.32 10.27
N PRO A 387 9.14 -13.76 11.47
CA PRO A 387 8.42 -12.91 12.41
C PRO A 387 9.38 -12.00 13.17
N ILE A 388 9.52 -10.73 12.77
CA ILE A 388 10.49 -9.81 13.41
C ILE A 388 9.83 -8.68 14.22
N VAL A 389 8.71 -8.08 13.78
CA VAL A 389 7.91 -7.12 14.58
C VAL A 389 6.45 -7.17 14.12
N ALA A 390 5.49 -6.97 15.05
CA ALA A 390 4.09 -6.56 14.90
C ALA A 390 3.17 -7.44 13.99
N ASP A 391 3.70 -7.98 12.90
CA ASP A 391 3.19 -9.02 12.02
C ASP A 391 3.66 -10.43 12.40
N ARG A 392 4.31 -10.61 13.57
CA ARG A 392 4.98 -11.87 14.02
C ARG A 392 4.09 -13.14 13.96
N PHE A 393 2.77 -13.00 13.91
CA PHE A 393 1.86 -14.15 13.75
C PHE A 393 0.78 -13.97 12.66
N LYS A 394 0.80 -12.86 11.89
CA LYS A 394 -0.33 -12.48 11.01
C LYS A 394 -0.02 -12.73 9.54
N GLY A 395 1.08 -12.16 9.04
CA GLY A 395 1.52 -12.40 7.67
C GLY A 395 1.95 -13.85 7.45
N GLY A 396 2.73 -14.42 8.36
CA GLY A 396 3.20 -15.82 8.28
C GLY A 396 2.08 -16.86 8.46
N ALA A 397 1.15 -16.65 9.38
CA ALA A 397 -0.02 -17.54 9.52
C ALA A 397 -0.94 -17.46 8.30
N ARG A 398 -1.04 -16.29 7.66
CA ARG A 398 -1.77 -16.13 6.41
C ARG A 398 -1.09 -16.89 5.27
N VAL A 399 0.22 -16.68 5.06
CA VAL A 399 1.03 -17.41 4.07
C VAL A 399 0.85 -18.92 4.25
N ARG A 400 0.94 -19.42 5.49
CA ARG A 400 0.72 -20.82 5.83
C ARG A 400 -0.73 -21.27 5.57
N GLY A 401 -1.70 -20.46 5.97
CA GLY A 401 -3.13 -20.77 5.86
C GLY A 401 -3.63 -20.86 4.41
N VAL A 402 -3.03 -20.09 3.50
CA VAL A 402 -3.33 -20.15 2.06
C VAL A 402 -2.38 -21.05 1.27
N GLY A 403 -1.47 -21.78 1.95
CA GLY A 403 -0.58 -22.76 1.32
C GLY A 403 0.55 -22.16 0.47
N LEU A 404 0.98 -20.93 0.78
CA LEU A 404 2.05 -20.22 0.06
C LEU A 404 3.45 -20.46 0.64
N GLY A 405 3.56 -21.14 1.79
CA GLY A 405 4.82 -21.49 2.44
C GLY A 405 4.68 -21.87 3.90
#